data_AF-A0A520U7E9-F1
#
_entry.id   AF-A0A520U7E9-F1
#
_cell.length_a   1.000
_cell.length_b   1.000
_cell.length_c   1.000
_cell.angle_alpha   90.00
_cell.angle_beta   90.00
_cell.angle_gamma   90.00
#
_symmetry.space_group_name_H-M   'P 1'
#
loop_
_entity.id
_entity.type
_entity.pdbx_description
1 polymer ?
#
loop_
_entity_poly.entity_id
_entity_poly.type
_entity_poly.pdbx_seq_one_letter_code
_entity_poly.pdbx_strand_id
1 'polypeptide(L)'
;MNYKFLECTEPEPQVRRIYLNRPEKRNALCNPLRKELFDCLEVFDEDPEVKVIIISGKGSCFCAGYDLSYDNSEDLPFHSSKTDGFWPRHVVEGAFKIWDLSTPVIAEVHGYCLAGGTELA
;
A
#
# COMPACT_ATOMS: atom_id res chain seq x y z
N MET A 1 -4.66 -14.31 -4.89
CA MET A 1 -3.29 -14.09 -4.39
C MET A 1 -3.26 -14.36 -2.89
N ASN A 2 -2.15 -14.89 -2.35
CA ASN A 2 -2.02 -15.13 -0.91
C ASN A 2 -0.96 -14.18 -0.35
N TYR A 3 -1.42 -13.08 0.25
CA TYR A 3 -0.57 -12.06 0.87
C TYR A 3 -0.53 -12.26 2.38
N LYS A 4 0.58 -11.90 3.02
CA LYS A 4 0.73 -12.00 4.47
C LYS A 4 0.15 -10.79 5.21
N PHE A 5 0.32 -9.61 4.63
CA PHE A 5 0.01 -8.32 5.26
C PHE A 5 -1.17 -7.61 4.62
N LEU A 6 -1.81 -8.21 3.62
CA LEU A 6 -3.01 -7.70 2.96
C LEU A 6 -4.15 -8.71 3.05
N GLU A 7 -5.36 -8.19 2.99
CA GLU A 7 -6.57 -8.96 2.74
C GLU A 7 -7.34 -8.31 1.59
N CYS A 8 -7.74 -9.09 0.58
CA CYS A 8 -8.45 -8.59 -0.59
C CYS A 8 -9.91 -9.05 -0.58
N THR A 9 -10.83 -8.17 -0.95
CA THR A 9 -12.27 -8.45 -1.05
C THR A 9 -12.87 -7.85 -2.31
N GLU A 10 -14.04 -8.36 -2.71
CA GLU A 10 -14.79 -7.93 -3.89
C GLU A 10 -16.16 -7.40 -3.42
N PRO A 11 -16.25 -6.14 -2.97
CA PRO A 11 -17.51 -5.61 -2.43
C PRO A 11 -18.60 -5.47 -3.51
N GLU A 12 -18.22 -5.32 -4.78
CA GLU A 12 -19.09 -5.22 -5.96
C GLU A 12 -18.37 -5.83 -7.18
N PRO A 13 -19.07 -6.24 -8.26
CA PRO A 13 -18.48 -7.01 -9.36
C PRO A 13 -17.18 -6.44 -9.96
N GLN A 14 -17.11 -5.12 -10.13
CA GLN A 14 -15.99 -4.41 -10.76
C GLN A 14 -15.12 -3.63 -9.75
N VAL A 15 -15.33 -3.88 -8.46
CA VAL A 15 -14.62 -3.19 -7.38
C VAL A 15 -13.74 -4.21 -6.67
N ARG A 16 -12.47 -3.85 -6.51
CA ARG A 16 -11.54 -4.60 -5.65
C ARG A 16 -11.18 -3.74 -4.47
N ARG A 17 -11.14 -4.35 -3.28
CA ARG A 17 -10.72 -3.67 -2.06
C ARG A 17 -9.55 -4.38 -1.42
N ILE A 18 -8.47 -3.64 -1.22
CA ILE A 18 -7.27 -4.05 -0.51
C ILE A 18 -7.36 -3.49 0.91
N TYR A 19 -7.25 -4.37 1.90
CA TYR A 19 -7.07 -3.97 3.29
C TYR A 19 -5.61 -4.14 3.70
N LEU A 20 -5.01 -3.09 4.26
CA LEU A 20 -3.80 -3.21 5.08
C LEU A 20 -4.17 -4.02 6.33
N ASN A 21 -3.52 -5.16 6.54
CA ASN A 21 -3.92 -6.16 7.53
C ASN A 21 -2.83 -6.38 8.60
N ARG A 22 -2.43 -5.29 9.27
CA ARG A 22 -1.58 -5.33 10.48
C ARG A 22 -2.22 -4.51 11.61
N PRO A 23 -3.48 -4.81 12.01
CA PRO A 23 -4.23 -3.98 12.95
C PRO A 23 -3.53 -3.84 14.31
N GLU A 24 -2.82 -4.87 14.77
CA GLU A 24 -2.03 -4.86 16.00
C GLU A 24 -0.84 -3.88 15.98
N LYS A 25 -0.39 -3.50 14.78
CA LYS A 25 0.62 -2.47 14.52
C LYS A 25 0.02 -1.21 13.91
N ARG A 26 -1.31 -1.03 13.96
CA ARG A 26 -2.04 0.10 13.36
C ARG A 26 -1.69 0.30 11.88
N ASN A 27 -1.49 -0.81 11.17
CA ASN A 27 -1.16 -0.87 9.76
C ASN A 27 0.11 -0.07 9.39
N ALA A 28 1.09 0.00 10.29
CA ALA A 28 2.36 0.64 9.99
C ALA A 28 3.04 -0.01 8.76
N LEU A 29 3.63 0.81 7.89
CA LEU A 29 4.20 0.41 6.61
C LEU A 29 5.62 -0.13 6.80
N CYS A 30 5.75 -1.46 6.81
CA CYS A 30 7.03 -2.14 6.61
C CYS A 30 7.24 -2.43 5.12
N ASN A 31 8.49 -2.60 4.69
CA ASN A 31 8.80 -2.84 3.28
C ASN A 31 8.12 -4.10 2.68
N PRO A 32 8.01 -5.24 3.40
CA PRO A 32 7.23 -6.38 2.91
C PRO A 32 5.75 -6.07 2.63
N LEU A 33 5.06 -5.34 3.52
CA LEU A 33 3.67 -4.91 3.30
C LEU A 33 3.57 -4.02 2.07
N ARG A 34 4.50 -3.07 1.91
CA ARG A 34 4.53 -2.18 0.75
C ARG A 34 4.73 -2.95 -0.55
N LYS A 35 5.59 -3.99 -0.52
CA LYS A 35 5.84 -4.85 -1.69
C LYS A 35 4.57 -5.60 -2.10
N GLU A 36 3.89 -6.21 -1.15
CA GLU A 36 2.60 -6.87 -1.40
C GLU A 36 1.55 -5.87 -1.92
N LEU A 37 1.54 -4.64 -1.41
CA LEU A 37 0.58 -3.61 -1.82
C LEU A 37 0.75 -3.21 -3.28
N PHE A 38 1.98 -2.89 -3.70
CA PHE A 38 2.23 -2.49 -5.08
C PHE A 38 2.04 -3.66 -6.07
N ASP A 39 2.43 -4.87 -5.68
CA ASP A 39 2.13 -6.08 -6.46
C ASP A 39 0.62 -6.28 -6.64
N CYS A 40 -0.16 -6.18 -5.55
CA CYS A 40 -1.62 -6.33 -5.62
C CYS A 40 -2.30 -5.25 -6.46
N LEU A 41 -1.79 -4.01 -6.41
CA LEU A 41 -2.30 -2.90 -7.21
C LEU A 41 -2.05 -3.14 -8.70
N GLU A 42 -0.85 -3.56 -9.08
CA GLU A 42 -0.51 -3.89 -10.47
C GLU A 42 -1.37 -5.04 -11.00
N VAL A 43 -1.55 -6.12 -10.22
CA VAL A 43 -2.41 -7.23 -10.66
C VAL A 43 -3.87 -6.82 -10.84
N PHE A 44 -4.38 -5.91 -10.01
CA PHE A 44 -5.75 -5.38 -10.20
C PHE A 44 -5.85 -4.40 -11.36
N ASP A 45 -4.80 -3.67 -11.70
CA ASP A 45 -4.78 -2.80 -12.87
C ASP A 45 -4.73 -3.57 -14.19
N GLU A 46 -4.09 -4.74 -14.20
CA GLU A 46 -4.05 -5.63 -15.37
C GLU A 46 -5.38 -6.37 -15.64
N ASP A 47 -6.29 -6.43 -14.67
CA ASP A 47 -7.58 -7.11 -14.81
C ASP A 47 -8.63 -6.20 -15.46
N PRO A 48 -9.05 -6.46 -16.71
CA PRO A 48 -9.99 -5.60 -17.43
C PRO A 48 -11.40 -5.57 -16.80
N GLU A 49 -11.74 -6.50 -15.89
CA GLU A 49 -13.00 -6.50 -15.17
C GLU A 49 -12.98 -5.56 -13.96
N VAL A 50 -11.81 -5.14 -13.49
CA VAL A 50 -11.68 -4.18 -12.39
C VAL A 50 -11.82 -2.75 -12.94
N LYS A 51 -12.65 -1.95 -12.30
CA LYS A 51 -12.90 -0.55 -12.66
C LYS A 51 -12.57 0.43 -11.54
N VAL A 52 -12.48 -0.05 -10.30
CA VAL A 52 -12.10 0.75 -9.13
C VAL A 52 -11.34 -0.14 -8.15
N ILE A 53 -10.23 0.38 -7.63
CA ILE A 53 -9.49 -0.22 -6.53
C ILE A 53 -9.67 0.65 -5.29
N ILE A 54 -10.01 0.05 -4.15
CA ILE A 54 -10.14 0.72 -2.86
C ILE A 54 -9.00 0.24 -1.96
N ILE A 55 -8.26 1.17 -1.35
CA ILE A 55 -7.30 0.88 -0.28
C ILE A 55 -7.93 1.27 1.05
N SER A 56 -7.89 0.38 2.04
CA SER A 56 -8.46 0.57 3.37
C SER A 56 -7.56 -0.08 4.44
N GLY A 57 -7.84 0.17 5.72
CA GLY A 57 -7.10 -0.45 6.84
C GLY A 57 -7.99 -1.38 7.66
N LYS A 58 -7.47 -2.51 8.13
CA LYS A 58 -8.15 -3.29 9.19
C LYS A 58 -7.95 -2.63 10.56
N GLY A 59 -8.90 -2.86 11.46
CA GLY A 59 -8.83 -2.40 12.84
C GLY A 59 -9.21 -0.93 13.02
N SER A 60 -8.60 -0.27 13.99
CA SER A 60 -9.05 1.04 14.49
C SER A 60 -8.69 2.25 13.62
N CYS A 61 -7.84 2.07 12.58
CA CYS A 61 -7.37 3.18 11.75
C CYS A 61 -6.88 2.69 10.38
N PHE A 62 -6.73 3.63 9.45
CA PHE A 62 -6.17 3.41 8.12
C PHE A 62 -4.71 2.99 8.20
N CYS A 63 -3.81 3.90 8.63
CA CYS A 63 -2.37 3.64 8.68
C CYS A 63 -1.63 4.63 9.59
N ALA A 64 -0.76 4.12 10.46
CA ALA A 64 0.06 4.93 11.37
C ALA A 64 1.37 5.46 10.77
N GLY A 65 1.64 5.24 9.47
CA GLY A 65 2.88 5.64 8.79
C GLY A 65 3.93 4.55 8.74
N TYR A 66 5.20 4.91 8.50
CA TYR A 66 6.30 3.92 8.41
C TYR A 66 6.52 3.17 9.71
N ASP A 67 6.79 1.87 9.61
CA ASP A 67 7.08 1.03 10.76
C ASP A 67 8.51 1.28 11.25
N LEU A 68 8.65 2.08 12.31
CA LEU A 68 9.94 2.39 12.93
C LEU A 68 10.56 1.20 13.68
N SER A 69 9.84 0.09 13.83
CA SER A 69 10.38 -1.16 14.41
C SER A 69 11.03 -2.08 13.37
N TYR A 70 10.95 -1.73 12.07
CA TYR A 70 11.64 -2.40 10.98
C TYR A 70 12.90 -1.65 10.54
N ASP A 71 13.89 -2.39 10.04
CA ASP A 71 14.95 -1.79 9.24
C ASP A 71 14.37 -1.39 7.87
N ASN A 72 14.16 -0.09 7.70
CA ASN A 72 13.55 0.45 6.50
C ASN A 72 14.54 0.57 5.32
N SER A 73 15.82 0.24 5.54
CA SER A 73 16.87 0.22 4.50
C SER A 73 16.99 -1.12 3.76
N GLU A 74 16.37 -2.17 4.30
CA GLU A 74 16.40 -3.53 3.75
C GLU A 74 15.05 -3.93 3.14
N ASP A 75 15.04 -4.99 2.31
CA ASP A 75 13.84 -5.58 1.70
C ASP A 75 12.95 -4.58 0.92
N LEU A 76 13.54 -3.55 0.33
CA LEU A 76 12.82 -2.49 -0.39
C LEU A 76 11.83 -3.08 -1.44
N PRO A 77 10.57 -2.61 -1.52
CA PRO A 77 9.58 -3.09 -2.50
C PRO A 77 10.00 -3.00 -3.97
N PHE A 78 10.97 -2.15 -4.30
CA PHE A 78 11.51 -1.98 -5.65
C PHE A 78 12.97 -1.55 -5.59
N HIS A 79 13.65 -1.59 -6.73
CA HIS A 79 15.04 -1.18 -6.83
C HIS A 79 15.20 0.31 -6.47
N SER A 80 16.09 0.61 -5.53
CA SER A 80 16.56 1.96 -5.22
C SER A 80 18.08 2.00 -5.18
N SER A 81 18.66 3.19 -5.36
CA SER A 81 20.11 3.36 -5.18
C SER A 81 20.48 3.07 -3.73
N LYS A 82 21.74 2.71 -3.44
CA LYS A 82 22.23 2.58 -2.05
C LYS A 82 22.95 3.85 -1.56
N THR A 83 22.62 4.98 -2.17
CA THR A 83 23.20 6.29 -1.86
C THR A 83 22.27 7.08 -0.94
N ASP A 84 22.74 8.21 -0.38
CA ASP A 84 21.99 9.00 0.61
C ASP A 84 20.56 9.40 0.17
N GLY A 85 20.31 9.49 -1.14
CA GLY A 85 18.98 9.79 -1.69
C GLY A 85 18.02 8.61 -1.78
N PHE A 86 18.39 7.42 -1.28
CA PHE A 86 17.58 6.22 -1.51
C PHE A 86 16.19 6.31 -0.87
N TRP A 87 16.09 6.88 0.34
CA TRP A 87 14.82 6.96 1.07
C TRP A 87 13.79 7.86 0.38
N PRO A 88 14.10 9.14 0.08
CA PRO A 88 13.12 9.99 -0.61
C PRO A 88 12.76 9.45 -1.99
N ARG A 89 13.73 8.89 -2.75
CA ARG A 89 13.43 8.22 -4.02
C ARG A 89 12.45 7.07 -3.82
N HIS A 90 12.69 6.27 -2.80
CA HIS A 90 11.89 5.11 -2.48
C HIS A 90 10.45 5.45 -2.08
N VAL A 91 10.25 6.56 -1.38
CA VAL A 91 8.90 7.06 -1.05
C VAL A 91 8.19 7.56 -2.31
N VAL A 92 8.87 8.38 -3.12
CA VAL A 92 8.29 8.99 -4.33
C VAL A 92 7.91 7.95 -5.39
N GLU A 93 8.75 6.94 -5.62
CA GLU A 93 8.48 5.86 -6.58
C GLU A 93 7.19 5.11 -6.22
N GLY A 94 6.94 4.88 -4.92
CA GLY A 94 5.70 4.25 -4.46
C GLY A 94 4.46 5.09 -4.79
N ALA A 95 4.53 6.40 -4.59
CA ALA A 95 3.44 7.32 -4.96
C ALA A 95 3.20 7.33 -6.48
N PHE A 96 4.27 7.40 -7.27
CA PHE A 96 4.15 7.38 -8.73
C PHE A 96 3.62 6.07 -9.28
N LYS A 97 3.94 4.92 -8.68
CA LYS A 97 3.33 3.64 -9.07
C LYS A 97 1.80 3.66 -8.97
N ILE A 98 1.25 4.28 -7.92
CA ILE A 98 -0.20 4.41 -7.78
C ILE A 98 -0.77 5.37 -8.84
N TRP A 99 -0.06 6.47 -9.13
CA TRP A 99 -0.48 7.46 -10.11
C TRP A 99 -0.34 7.02 -11.57
N ASP A 100 0.47 6.00 -11.84
CA ASP A 100 0.68 5.43 -13.17
C ASP A 100 -0.38 4.36 -13.54
N LEU A 101 -1.18 3.90 -12.57
CA LEU A 101 -2.24 2.92 -12.82
C LEU A 101 -3.34 3.52 -13.72
N SER A 102 -3.84 2.70 -14.64
CA SER A 102 -4.98 3.08 -15.49
C SER A 102 -6.31 3.01 -14.75
N THR A 103 -6.38 2.18 -13.70
CA THR A 103 -7.55 1.94 -12.88
C THR A 103 -7.62 2.94 -11.72
N PRO A 104 -8.74 3.67 -11.55
CA PRO A 104 -8.92 4.60 -10.44
C PRO A 104 -8.73 3.95 -9.06
N VAL A 105 -7.94 4.60 -8.21
CA VAL A 105 -7.67 4.18 -6.82
C VAL A 105 -8.34 5.14 -5.83
N ILE A 106 -9.03 4.60 -4.82
CA ILE A 106 -9.70 5.34 -3.75
C ILE A 106 -9.10 4.93 -2.40
N ALA A 107 -8.64 5.91 -1.61
CA ALA A 107 -8.30 5.69 -0.21
C ALA A 107 -9.56 5.81 0.67
N GLU A 108 -10.02 4.70 1.25
CA GLU A 108 -11.08 4.66 2.26
C GLU A 108 -10.47 4.90 3.64
N VAL A 109 -10.23 6.16 3.97
CA VAL A 109 -9.56 6.55 5.22
C VAL A 109 -10.53 6.59 6.39
N HIS A 110 -10.24 5.80 7.45
CA HIS A 110 -10.89 5.89 8.76
C HIS A 110 -9.85 6.02 9.88
N GLY A 111 -10.24 6.64 11.01
CA GLY A 111 -9.35 6.82 12.15
C GLY A 111 -8.07 7.58 11.78
N TYR A 112 -6.91 7.06 12.20
CA TYR A 112 -5.61 7.66 11.93
C TYR A 112 -5.09 7.37 10.52
N CYS A 113 -4.62 8.42 9.85
CA CYS A 113 -3.81 8.39 8.64
C CYS A 113 -2.64 9.37 8.86
N LEU A 114 -1.43 8.85 9.11
CA LEU A 114 -0.30 9.65 9.60
C LEU A 114 0.97 9.41 8.79
N ALA A 115 1.73 10.48 8.52
CA ALA A 115 3.06 10.41 7.87
C ALA A 115 3.04 9.57 6.57
N GLY A 116 3.74 8.44 6.53
CA GLY A 116 3.68 7.53 5.37
C GLY A 116 2.26 7.06 4.99
N GLY A 117 1.32 7.05 5.95
CA GLY A 117 -0.09 6.80 5.67
C GLY A 117 -0.74 7.91 4.84
N THR A 118 -0.40 9.18 5.09
CA THR A 118 -0.90 10.32 4.29
C THR A 118 -0.20 10.44 2.94
N GLU A 119 0.98 9.83 2.78
CA GLU A 119 1.64 9.72 1.49
C GLU A 119 1.02 8.61 0.63
N LEU A 120 0.49 7.56 1.27
CA LEU A 120 -0.22 6.47 0.61
C LEU A 120 -1.67 6.83 0.21
N ALA A 121 -2.35 7.65 1.02
CA ALA A 121 -3.74 8.04 0.83
C ALA A 121 -3.91 9.16 -0.21
#